data_AF-A0A1B2J304-F1
#
_entry.id   AF-A0A1B2J304-F1
#
_cell.length_a   1.000
_cell.length_b   1.000
_cell.length_c   1.000
_cell.angle_alpha   90.00
_cell.angle_beta   90.00
_cell.angle_gamma   90.00
#
_symmetry.space_group_name_H-M   'P 1'
#
loop_
_entity.id
_entity.type
_entity.pdbx_description
1 polymer ?
#
loop_
_entity_poly.entity_id
_entity_poly.type
_entity_poly.pdbx_seq_one_letter_code
_entity_poly.pdbx_strand_id
1 'polypeptide(L)'
;MDHKNCKTEQEVSSYYYNFGIISFVNMLLNTDDLHFENLISSDEYPVLVDVETIMSNDINRIDFSNAGSIISHLLNSTVLRSGLLPTFVSFGGDNEGFDYSAINGEKDVELPYKVPRIENMYRSDMRIHYVHPHMHNENNQVRLKQTVVNPHRYVKEIVKGFCNAYKKAISLKETLISDLEFFNGIQSRILLKNTQQYSMVLRTSYHPIFFAKCTRKNKVSAFYRKKYRYKF
;
A
#
# COMPACT_ATOMS: atom_id res chain seq x y z
N MET A 1 -4.32 14.52 -12.45
CA MET A 1 -3.41 15.23 -11.54
C MET A 1 -2.05 14.65 -11.81
N ASP A 2 -1.06 15.50 -12.10
CA ASP A 2 0.20 15.06 -12.67
C ASP A 2 1.35 15.36 -11.71
N HIS A 3 2.42 14.58 -11.84
CA HIS A 3 3.66 14.80 -11.12
C HIS A 3 4.25 16.16 -11.48
N LYS A 4 4.69 16.91 -10.47
CA LYS A 4 5.36 18.21 -10.64
C LYS A 4 6.50 18.35 -9.65
N ASN A 5 7.64 18.81 -10.15
CA ASN A 5 8.83 19.02 -9.36
C ASN A 5 8.70 20.26 -8.47
N CYS A 6 9.15 20.15 -7.23
CA CYS A 6 9.42 21.32 -6.39
C CYS A 6 10.50 22.19 -7.04
N LYS A 7 10.35 23.50 -6.87
CA LYS A 7 11.25 24.55 -7.37
C LYS A 7 12.21 25.02 -6.28
N THR A 8 11.81 24.93 -5.02
CA THR A 8 12.60 25.41 -3.87
C THR A 8 12.65 24.38 -2.74
N GLU A 9 13.67 24.48 -1.90
CA GLU A 9 13.77 23.70 -0.65
C GLU A 9 12.60 23.96 0.30
N GLN A 10 12.03 25.16 0.25
CA GLN A 10 10.86 25.51 1.05
C GLN A 10 9.62 24.73 0.60
N GLU A 11 9.41 24.57 -0.71
CA GLU A 11 8.31 23.74 -1.24
C GLU A 11 8.49 22.26 -0.85
N VAL A 12 9.73 21.75 -0.82
CA VAL A 12 10.02 20.40 -0.34
C VAL A 12 9.71 20.26 1.15
N SER A 13 10.08 21.25 1.97
CA SER A 13 9.74 21.28 3.40
C SER A 13 8.22 21.33 3.61
N SER A 14 7.52 22.17 2.85
CA SER A 14 6.05 22.23 2.82
C SER A 14 5.43 20.90 2.40
N TYR A 15 5.98 20.23 1.38
CA TYR A 15 5.53 18.91 0.94
C TYR A 15 5.54 17.90 2.09
N TYR A 16 6.69 17.75 2.77
CA TYR A 16 6.82 16.77 3.84
C TYR A 16 6.01 17.15 5.09
N TYR A 17 5.82 18.45 5.34
CA TYR A 17 4.86 18.92 6.35
C TYR A 17 3.42 18.52 5.99
N ASN A 18 2.99 18.76 4.75
CA ASN A 18 1.68 18.38 4.24
C ASN A 18 1.49 16.85 4.23
N PHE A 19 2.55 16.09 3.93
CA PHE A 19 2.56 14.64 4.02
C PHE A 19 2.27 14.16 5.45
N GLY A 20 2.84 14.81 6.46
CA GLY A 20 2.53 14.56 7.87
C GLY A 20 1.05 14.79 8.21
N ILE A 21 0.46 15.87 7.68
CA ILE A 21 -0.98 16.16 7.84
C ILE A 21 -1.82 15.04 7.21
N ILE A 22 -1.55 14.70 5.95
CA ILE A 22 -2.28 13.65 5.23
C ILE A 22 -2.14 12.29 5.93
N SER A 23 -0.97 11.99 6.48
CA SER A 23 -0.75 10.77 7.26
C SER A 23 -1.67 10.69 8.49
N PHE A 24 -1.84 11.81 9.21
CA PHE A 24 -2.80 11.88 10.32
C PHE A 24 -4.25 11.73 9.83
N VAL A 25 -4.63 12.40 8.75
CA VAL A 25 -5.98 12.33 8.20
C VAL A 25 -6.34 10.90 7.80
N ASN A 26 -5.44 10.17 7.12
CA ASN A 26 -5.67 8.78 6.74
C ASN A 26 -5.71 7.83 7.93
N MET A 27 -4.92 8.10 8.98
CA MET A 27 -5.03 7.37 10.25
C MET A 27 -6.41 7.59 10.89
N LEU A 28 -6.89 8.83 10.94
CA LEU A 28 -8.21 9.18 11.49
C LEU A 28 -9.35 8.51 10.72
N LEU A 29 -9.27 8.53 9.39
CA LEU A 29 -10.25 7.94 8.48
C LEU A 29 -10.03 6.44 8.28
N ASN A 30 -9.08 5.84 9.00
CA ASN A 30 -8.80 4.42 8.97
C ASN A 30 -8.61 3.86 7.55
N THR A 31 -7.94 4.64 6.69
CA THR A 31 -7.65 4.28 5.29
C THR A 31 -6.47 3.30 5.26
N ASP A 32 -6.54 2.29 4.40
CA ASP A 32 -5.47 1.31 4.19
C ASP A 32 -5.12 1.14 2.70
N ASP A 33 -4.16 0.27 2.41
CA ASP A 33 -3.72 -0.05 1.04
C ASP A 33 -3.23 1.16 0.21
N LEU A 34 -2.69 2.20 0.86
CA LEU A 34 -1.98 3.27 0.15
C LEU A 34 -0.53 2.85 -0.03
N HIS A 35 -0.12 2.64 -1.27
CA HIS A 35 1.26 2.34 -1.63
C HIS A 35 1.81 3.37 -2.62
N PHE A 36 3.06 3.19 -3.06
CA PHE A 36 3.78 4.17 -3.89
C PHE A 36 3.02 4.57 -5.17
N GLU A 37 2.20 3.70 -5.77
CA GLU A 37 1.45 4.06 -6.98
C GLU A 37 0.24 4.97 -6.71
N ASN A 38 -0.24 5.04 -5.46
CA ASN A 38 -1.40 5.85 -5.08
C ASN A 38 -1.03 7.28 -4.65
N LEU A 39 0.26 7.60 -4.54
CA LEU A 39 0.74 8.92 -4.17
C LEU A 39 1.34 9.64 -5.38
N ILE A 40 0.90 10.87 -5.61
CA ILE A 40 1.46 11.77 -6.61
C ILE A 40 2.08 12.97 -5.89
N SER A 41 3.37 13.19 -6.14
CA SER A 41 4.08 14.40 -5.73
C SER A 41 3.83 15.50 -6.74
N SER A 42 3.13 16.56 -6.33
CA SER A 42 2.80 17.70 -7.18
C SER A 42 3.16 19.00 -6.47
N ASP A 43 4.29 19.60 -6.83
CA ASP A 43 4.84 20.78 -6.17
C ASP A 43 5.01 20.55 -4.65
N GLU A 44 4.37 21.35 -3.80
CA GLU A 44 4.38 21.20 -2.34
C GLU A 44 3.24 20.31 -1.80
N TYR A 45 2.51 19.62 -2.67
CA TYR A 45 1.31 18.87 -2.31
C TYR A 45 1.49 17.36 -2.56
N PRO A 46 1.39 16.52 -1.51
CA PRO A 46 1.17 15.09 -1.66
C PRO A 46 -0.29 14.85 -2.03
N VAL A 47 -0.55 14.19 -3.17
CA VAL A 47 -1.90 13.95 -3.68
C VAL A 47 -2.16 12.46 -3.72
N LEU A 48 -3.20 12.00 -3.01
CA LEU A 48 -3.66 10.61 -3.07
C LEU A 48 -4.68 10.46 -4.20
N VAL A 49 -4.49 9.50 -5.09
CA VAL A 49 -5.37 9.28 -6.26
C VAL A 49 -6.29 8.08 -6.16
N ASP A 50 -6.03 7.17 -5.22
CA ASP A 50 -6.83 5.97 -5.00
C ASP A 50 -7.08 5.80 -3.50
N VAL A 51 -8.22 6.32 -3.04
CA VAL A 51 -8.64 6.32 -1.62
C VAL A 51 -9.94 5.53 -1.43
N GLU A 52 -10.15 4.50 -2.27
CA GLU A 52 -11.37 3.69 -2.28
C GLU A 52 -11.57 2.82 -1.01
N THR A 53 -10.51 2.67 -0.21
CA THR A 53 -10.45 1.90 1.04
C THR A 53 -10.60 2.75 2.31
N ILE A 54 -11.11 3.98 2.18
CA ILE A 54 -11.40 4.86 3.31
C ILE A 54 -12.39 4.21 4.30
N MET A 55 -12.25 4.45 5.61
CA MET A 55 -13.08 3.81 6.65
C MET A 55 -13.02 2.27 6.62
N SER A 56 -11.88 1.70 6.25
CA SER A 56 -11.72 0.25 6.16
C SER A 56 -11.82 -0.40 7.54
N ASN A 57 -12.69 -1.41 7.67
CA ASN A 57 -12.84 -2.18 8.89
C ASN A 57 -11.91 -3.40 8.88
N ASP A 58 -11.24 -3.65 10.01
CA ASP A 58 -10.52 -4.91 10.20
C ASP A 58 -11.54 -6.03 10.44
N ILE A 59 -11.69 -6.90 9.44
CA ILE A 59 -12.63 -8.03 9.49
C ILE A 59 -11.97 -9.26 10.13
N ASN A 60 -10.66 -9.20 10.39
CA ASN A 60 -9.96 -10.33 10.98
C ASN A 60 -10.25 -10.42 12.48
N ARG A 61 -10.60 -11.63 12.93
CA ARG A 61 -10.68 -11.92 14.35
C ARG A 61 -9.29 -11.88 14.97
N ILE A 62 -9.18 -11.16 16.07
CA ILE A 62 -7.95 -11.10 16.86
C ILE A 62 -7.85 -12.39 17.67
N ASP A 63 -6.79 -13.16 17.46
CA ASP A 63 -6.46 -14.30 18.29
C ASP A 63 -5.58 -13.83 19.47
N PHE A 64 -6.21 -13.56 20.61
CA PHE A 64 -5.52 -13.12 21.81
C PHE A 64 -4.58 -14.17 22.43
N SER A 65 -4.60 -15.42 21.94
CA SER A 65 -3.62 -16.44 22.34
C SER A 65 -2.32 -16.37 21.54
N ASN A 66 -2.29 -15.58 20.46
CA ASN A 66 -1.16 -15.45 19.55
C ASN A 66 -0.54 -14.05 19.63
N ALA A 67 0.71 -13.96 20.12
CA ALA A 67 1.44 -12.70 20.24
C ALA A 67 1.57 -11.95 18.90
N GLY A 68 1.78 -12.67 17.79
CA GLY A 68 1.83 -12.07 16.46
C GLY A 68 0.50 -11.47 16.01
N SER A 69 -0.63 -12.08 16.38
CA SER A 69 -1.95 -11.52 16.11
C SER A 69 -2.19 -10.22 16.91
N ILE A 70 -1.75 -10.18 18.17
CA ILE A 70 -1.86 -8.98 19.00
C ILE A 70 -1.00 -7.85 18.44
N ILE A 71 0.25 -8.13 18.09
CA ILE A 71 1.18 -7.15 17.50
C ILE A 71 0.60 -6.59 16.20
N SER A 72 0.08 -7.46 15.32
CA SER A 72 -0.52 -7.04 14.05
C SER A 72 -1.72 -6.11 14.28
N HIS A 73 -2.58 -6.44 15.25
CA HIS A 73 -3.72 -5.59 15.60
C HIS A 73 -3.28 -4.22 16.14
N LEU A 74 -2.26 -4.18 16.99
CA LEU A 74 -1.70 -2.91 17.50
C LEU A 74 -1.12 -2.06 16.36
N LEU A 75 -0.32 -2.65 15.47
CA LEU A 75 0.23 -1.93 14.32
C LEU A 75 -0.88 -1.39 13.39
N ASN A 76 -1.95 -2.17 13.18
CA ASN A 76 -3.12 -1.77 12.40
C ASN A 76 -3.92 -0.61 13.03
N SER A 77 -3.76 -0.35 14.34
CA SER A 77 -4.38 0.82 14.99
C SER A 77 -3.52 2.09 14.91
N THR A 78 -2.37 2.04 14.25
CA THR A 78 -1.46 3.18 14.07
C THR A 78 -1.46 3.69 12.64
N VAL A 79 -0.77 4.81 12.41
CA VAL A 79 -0.52 5.38 11.07
C VAL A 79 0.11 4.39 10.09
N LEU A 80 0.80 3.34 10.56
CA LEU A 80 1.40 2.31 9.69
C LEU A 80 0.38 1.55 8.87
N ARG A 81 -0.87 1.44 9.36
CA ARG A 81 -1.96 0.80 8.62
C ARG A 81 -2.20 1.43 7.25
N SER A 82 -1.99 2.74 7.14
CA SER A 82 -2.24 3.47 5.90
C SER A 82 -1.38 3.00 4.73
N GLY A 83 -0.18 2.47 4.99
CA GLY A 83 0.83 2.18 3.98
C GLY A 83 1.63 3.41 3.50
N LEU A 84 1.35 4.60 4.05
CA LEU A 84 2.07 5.83 3.69
C LEU A 84 3.54 5.82 4.16
N LEU A 85 3.82 5.23 5.31
CA LEU A 85 5.13 5.21 5.96
C LEU A 85 5.90 3.91 5.69
N PRO A 86 7.25 3.92 5.79
CA PRO A 86 8.10 2.79 5.43
C PRO A 86 7.60 1.48 6.04
N THR A 87 7.25 0.55 5.17
CA THR A 87 6.67 -0.74 5.54
C THR A 87 7.30 -1.81 4.67
N PHE A 88 8.16 -2.62 5.29
CA PHE A 88 8.91 -3.66 4.59
C PHE A 88 8.07 -4.91 4.43
N VAL A 89 7.86 -5.31 3.18
CA VAL A 89 7.16 -6.56 2.85
C VAL A 89 8.18 -7.61 2.45
N SER A 90 8.20 -8.73 3.16
CA SER A 90 9.00 -9.91 2.81
C SER A 90 8.10 -11.01 2.23
N PHE A 91 8.57 -11.64 1.15
CA PHE A 91 7.84 -12.69 0.43
C PHE A 91 8.33 -14.12 0.77
N GLY A 92 8.99 -14.26 1.92
CA GLY A 92 9.54 -15.52 2.43
C GLY A 92 11.00 -15.78 1.99
N GLY A 93 11.74 -16.53 2.81
CA GLY A 93 13.20 -16.73 2.69
C GLY A 93 14.01 -15.69 3.48
N ASP A 94 15.34 -15.83 3.50
CA ASP A 94 16.29 -14.95 4.21
C ASP A 94 16.53 -13.61 3.45
N ASN A 95 15.47 -12.95 2.99
CA ASN A 95 15.58 -11.67 2.29
C ASN A 95 15.13 -10.51 3.17
N GLU A 96 15.81 -9.36 3.03
CA GLU A 96 15.58 -8.16 3.86
C GLU A 96 14.23 -7.48 3.61
N GLY A 97 13.46 -7.97 2.61
CA GLY A 97 12.21 -7.36 2.19
C GLY A 97 12.43 -6.12 1.34
N PHE A 98 11.37 -5.42 0.99
CA PHE A 98 11.47 -4.11 0.33
C PHE A 98 10.39 -3.17 0.84
N ASP A 99 10.67 -1.87 0.79
CA ASP A 99 9.73 -0.84 1.22
C ASP A 99 8.63 -0.64 0.16
N TYR A 100 7.40 -1.02 0.49
CA TYR A 100 6.23 -0.84 -0.37
C TYR A 100 5.47 0.47 -0.09
N SER A 101 6.00 1.30 0.82
CA SER A 101 5.28 2.47 1.30
C SER A 101 5.14 3.59 0.27
N ALA A 102 4.13 4.44 0.48
CA ALA A 102 3.88 5.56 -0.41
C ALA A 102 5.03 6.58 -0.44
N ILE A 103 5.70 6.80 0.70
CA ILE A 103 6.82 7.76 0.82
C ILE A 103 8.14 7.24 0.24
N ASN A 104 8.21 5.97 -0.19
CA ASN A 104 9.46 5.35 -0.64
C ASN A 104 10.18 6.26 -1.66
N GLY A 105 11.45 6.57 -1.35
CA GLY A 105 12.32 7.43 -2.16
C GLY A 105 13.38 6.67 -2.97
N GLU A 106 13.36 5.33 -2.94
CA GLU A 106 14.32 4.49 -3.66
C GLU A 106 13.97 4.36 -5.14
N LYS A 107 15.02 4.39 -5.96
CA LYS A 107 14.93 4.36 -7.42
C LYS A 107 15.23 2.97 -7.94
N ASP A 108 14.38 2.49 -8.85
CA ASP A 108 14.60 1.30 -9.69
C ASP A 108 15.00 0.05 -8.89
N VAL A 109 14.28 -0.23 -7.80
CA VAL A 109 14.53 -1.39 -6.94
C VAL A 109 14.17 -2.68 -7.68
N GLU A 110 15.17 -3.54 -7.86
CA GLU A 110 14.95 -4.92 -8.30
C GLU A 110 14.29 -5.70 -7.15
N LEU A 111 13.12 -6.25 -7.40
CA LEU A 111 12.37 -6.92 -6.37
C LEU A 111 12.99 -8.30 -6.07
N PRO A 112 13.06 -8.69 -4.78
CA PRO A 112 13.79 -9.88 -4.33
C PRO A 112 13.16 -11.22 -4.76
N TYR A 113 12.06 -11.20 -5.51
CA TYR A 113 11.31 -12.37 -5.92
C TYR A 113 11.12 -12.41 -7.44
N LYS A 114 11.04 -13.62 -7.99
CA LYS A 114 10.83 -13.80 -9.43
C LYS A 114 9.35 -13.88 -9.77
N VAL A 115 8.95 -13.22 -10.84
CA VAL A 115 7.61 -13.33 -11.44
C VAL A 115 7.70 -14.01 -12.80
N PRO A 116 6.73 -14.87 -13.16
CA PRO A 116 6.71 -15.48 -14.49
C PRO A 116 6.33 -14.44 -15.54
N ARG A 117 7.17 -14.30 -16.58
CA ARG A 117 6.90 -13.55 -17.81
C ARG A 117 6.98 -14.47 -19.03
N ILE A 118 6.17 -14.15 -20.04
CA ILE A 118 6.21 -14.85 -21.33
C ILE A 118 7.29 -14.17 -22.17
N GLU A 119 8.31 -14.92 -22.57
CA GLU A 119 9.30 -14.51 -23.56
C GLU A 119 8.91 -15.03 -24.95
N ASN A 120 9.33 -14.32 -26.00
CA ASN A 120 9.09 -14.70 -27.39
C ASN A 120 7.60 -14.97 -27.69
N MET A 121 6.73 -14.10 -27.18
CA MET A 121 5.28 -14.25 -27.37
C MET A 121 4.95 -14.39 -28.86
N TYR A 122 4.07 -15.35 -29.19
CA TYR A 122 3.67 -15.68 -30.56
C TYR A 122 4.77 -16.28 -31.47
N ARG A 123 5.91 -16.72 -30.92
CA ARG A 123 6.96 -17.45 -31.66
C ARG A 123 7.05 -18.92 -31.23
N SER A 124 7.70 -19.75 -32.06
CA SER A 124 7.86 -21.18 -31.79
C SER A 124 8.77 -21.48 -30.58
N ASP A 125 9.60 -20.53 -30.17
CA ASP A 125 10.47 -20.57 -28.99
C ASP A 125 9.88 -19.80 -27.79
N MET A 126 8.55 -19.63 -27.75
CA MET A 126 7.82 -19.04 -26.64
C MET A 126 8.00 -19.88 -25.36
N ARG A 127 8.36 -19.21 -24.26
CA ARG A 127 8.61 -19.87 -22.97
C ARG A 127 8.24 -18.97 -21.80
N ILE A 128 7.96 -19.58 -20.65
CA ILE A 128 7.83 -18.85 -19.38
C ILE A 128 9.23 -18.71 -18.80
N HIS A 129 9.67 -17.47 -18.63
CA HIS A 129 10.91 -17.12 -17.97
C HIS A 129 10.61 -16.37 -16.66
N TYR A 130 11.37 -16.67 -15.62
CA TYR A 130 11.18 -16.10 -14.29
C TYR A 130 12.17 -14.96 -14.10
N VAL A 131 11.67 -13.73 -14.06
CA VAL A 131 12.47 -12.50 -13.97
C VAL A 131 12.22 -11.80 -12.65
N HIS A 132 13.22 -11.10 -12.15
CA HIS A 132 13.03 -10.15 -11.06
C HIS A 132 12.38 -8.89 -11.65
N PRO A 133 11.17 -8.50 -11.18
CA PRO A 133 10.55 -7.27 -11.62
C PRO A 133 11.27 -6.06 -11.00
N HIS A 134 11.35 -4.97 -11.75
CA HIS A 134 11.79 -3.68 -11.22
C HIS A 134 10.59 -2.80 -10.90
N MET A 135 10.58 -2.20 -9.71
CA MET A 135 9.69 -1.07 -9.44
C MET A 135 10.24 0.13 -10.19
N HIS A 136 9.44 0.70 -11.10
CA HIS A 136 9.84 1.91 -11.79
C HIS A 136 9.56 3.12 -10.88
N ASN A 137 10.35 4.18 -11.02
CA ASN A 137 10.05 5.44 -10.35
C ASN A 137 8.62 5.89 -10.66
N GLU A 138 7.80 5.89 -9.62
CA GLU A 138 6.41 6.28 -9.68
C GLU A 138 6.25 7.75 -9.35
N ASN A 139 5.05 8.27 -9.60
CA ASN A 139 4.72 9.67 -9.41
C ASN A 139 4.82 10.13 -7.94
N ASN A 140 5.16 9.26 -7.00
CA ASN A 140 5.25 9.56 -5.57
C ASN A 140 6.54 10.28 -5.14
N GLN A 141 7.59 10.23 -5.96
CA GLN A 141 8.89 10.77 -5.58
C GLN A 141 8.95 12.30 -5.69
N VAL A 142 9.33 12.95 -4.58
CA VAL A 142 9.61 14.38 -4.55
C VAL A 142 10.89 14.68 -5.30
N ARG A 143 10.84 15.64 -6.22
CA ARG A 143 11.99 16.10 -6.99
C ARG A 143 12.21 17.58 -6.79
N LEU A 144 13.42 17.96 -6.42
CA LEU A 144 13.86 19.35 -6.50
C LEU A 144 14.65 19.51 -7.79
N LYS A 145 14.09 20.28 -8.74
CA LYS A 145 14.57 20.39 -10.12
C LYS A 145 14.58 19.04 -10.86
N GLN A 146 15.62 18.22 -10.72
CA GLN A 146 15.75 16.88 -11.34
C GLN A 146 16.27 15.82 -10.37
N THR A 147 16.63 16.21 -9.16
CA THR A 147 17.19 15.30 -8.15
C THR A 147 16.08 14.80 -7.24
N VAL A 148 16.01 13.48 -7.06
CA VAL A 148 15.10 12.87 -6.08
C VAL A 148 15.54 13.27 -4.68
N VAL A 149 14.60 13.73 -3.88
CA VAL A 149 14.83 14.12 -2.49
C VAL A 149 14.63 12.91 -1.59
N ASN A 150 15.59 12.68 -0.67
CA ASN A 150 15.45 11.62 0.32
C ASN A 150 14.51 12.08 1.46
N PRO A 151 13.38 11.38 1.71
CA PRO A 151 12.44 11.72 2.77
C PRO A 151 13.04 11.77 4.18
N HIS A 152 14.09 10.98 4.45
CA HIS A 152 14.75 10.92 5.76
C HIS A 152 15.29 12.29 6.21
N ARG A 153 15.58 13.20 5.27
CA ARG A 153 16.05 14.56 5.59
C ARG A 153 14.96 15.45 6.18
N TYR A 154 13.68 15.11 5.98
CA TYR A 154 12.53 15.95 6.35
C TYR A 154 11.62 15.28 7.40
N VAL A 155 12.15 14.33 8.18
CA VAL A 155 11.39 13.64 9.25
C VAL A 155 10.80 14.64 10.25
N LYS A 156 11.51 15.75 10.53
CA LYS A 156 11.03 16.79 11.46
C LYS A 156 9.77 17.47 10.94
N GLU A 157 9.71 17.75 9.65
CA GLU A 157 8.60 18.37 8.95
C GLU A 157 7.38 17.44 8.97
N ILE A 158 7.58 16.16 8.66
CA ILE A 158 6.53 15.12 8.71
C ILE A 158 5.94 15.04 10.11
N VAL A 159 6.78 14.89 11.13
CA VAL A 159 6.34 14.82 12.53
C VAL A 159 5.61 16.10 12.94
N LYS A 160 6.13 17.27 12.56
CA LYS A 160 5.50 18.55 12.86
C LYS A 160 4.11 18.68 12.23
N GLY A 161 3.97 18.30 10.95
CA GLY A 161 2.70 18.30 10.24
C GLY A 161 1.68 17.37 10.88
N PHE A 162 2.10 16.14 11.17
CA PHE A 162 1.28 15.14 11.84
C PHE A 162 0.81 15.63 13.22
N CYS A 163 1.73 16.09 14.08
CA CYS A 163 1.39 16.57 15.41
C CYS A 163 0.48 17.80 15.39
N ASN A 164 0.67 18.72 14.45
CA ASN A 164 -0.18 19.89 14.32
C ASN A 164 -1.61 19.50 13.91
N ALA A 165 -1.75 18.61 12.92
CA ALA A 165 -3.06 18.10 12.50
C ALA A 165 -3.76 17.35 13.65
N TYR A 166 -3.03 16.49 14.36
CA TYR A 166 -3.54 15.75 15.52
C TYR A 166 -4.05 16.68 16.63
N LYS A 167 -3.25 17.67 17.05
CA LYS A 167 -3.65 18.65 18.07
C LYS A 167 -4.86 19.47 17.62
N LYS A 168 -4.91 19.85 16.34
CA LYS A 168 -6.03 20.60 15.78
C LYS A 168 -7.31 19.77 15.79
N ALA A 169 -7.25 18.49 15.42
CA ALA A 169 -8.37 17.57 15.47
C ALA A 169 -8.92 17.40 16.89
N ILE A 170 -8.06 17.27 17.90
CA ILE A 170 -8.49 17.25 19.30
C ILE A 170 -9.21 18.55 19.70
N SER A 171 -8.67 19.71 19.30
CA SER A 171 -9.29 21.00 19.63
C SER A 171 -10.65 21.23 18.95
N LEU A 172 -10.91 20.55 17.83
CA LEU A 172 -12.13 20.65 17.04
C LEU A 172 -12.98 19.37 17.12
N LYS A 173 -12.81 18.57 18.17
CA LYS A 173 -13.39 17.21 18.25
C LYS A 173 -14.88 17.16 17.93
N GLU A 174 -15.69 18.03 18.53
CA GLU A 174 -17.15 18.01 18.34
C GLU A 174 -17.55 18.37 16.91
N THR A 175 -16.91 19.39 16.31
CA THR A 175 -17.11 19.74 14.90
C THR A 175 -16.68 18.60 13.99
N LEU A 176 -15.54 17.98 14.26
CA LEU A 176 -15.01 16.87 13.47
C LEU A 176 -15.95 15.66 13.52
N ILE A 177 -16.53 15.34 14.67
CA ILE A 177 -17.52 14.26 14.80
C ILE A 177 -18.74 14.56 13.92
N SER A 178 -19.22 15.81 13.92
CA SER A 178 -20.34 16.22 13.05
C SER A 178 -19.97 16.14 11.57
N ASP A 179 -18.76 16.58 11.18
CA ASP A 179 -18.29 16.48 9.79
C ASP A 179 -18.16 15.03 9.34
N LEU A 180 -17.81 14.11 10.25
CA LEU A 180 -17.72 12.68 9.96
C LEU A 180 -19.08 12.03 9.66
N GLU A 181 -20.21 12.67 10.01
CA GLU A 181 -21.54 12.18 9.60
C GLU A 181 -21.71 12.17 8.07
N PHE A 182 -20.95 12.99 7.34
CA PHE A 182 -20.88 12.93 5.88
C PHE A 182 -20.50 11.52 5.39
N PHE A 183 -19.68 10.80 6.15
CA PHE A 183 -19.27 9.44 5.82
C PHE A 183 -20.30 8.37 6.20
N ASN A 184 -21.47 8.75 6.71
CA ASN A 184 -22.52 7.79 7.00
C ASN A 184 -23.15 7.28 5.70
N GLY A 185 -23.13 5.96 5.52
CA GLY A 185 -23.71 5.30 4.33
C GLY A 185 -22.85 5.36 3.07
N ILE A 186 -21.58 5.81 3.15
CA ILE A 186 -20.68 5.68 1.99
C ILE A 186 -20.40 4.21 1.72
N GLN A 187 -20.24 3.89 0.44
CA GLN A 187 -19.71 2.60 0.01
C GLN A 187 -18.19 2.68 -0.03
N SER A 188 -17.54 1.93 0.85
CA SER A 188 -16.09 1.76 0.85
C SER A 188 -15.71 0.35 0.38
N ARG A 189 -14.60 0.26 -0.34
CA ARG A 189 -14.05 -1.01 -0.80
C ARG A 189 -13.36 -1.73 0.35
N ILE A 190 -13.64 -3.03 0.46
CA ILE A 190 -13.03 -3.91 1.45
C ILE A 190 -12.12 -4.90 0.74
N LEU A 191 -10.84 -4.88 1.09
CA LEU A 191 -9.85 -5.83 0.58
C LEU A 191 -9.66 -6.99 1.55
N LEU A 192 -10.24 -8.15 1.21
CA LEU A 192 -10.16 -9.36 2.05
C LEU A 192 -8.82 -10.10 1.94
N LYS A 193 -8.13 -9.92 0.82
CA LYS A 193 -6.85 -10.56 0.48
C LYS A 193 -6.06 -9.63 -0.43
N ASN A 194 -4.73 -9.71 -0.34
CA ASN A 194 -3.84 -8.91 -1.19
C ASN A 194 -4.04 -9.28 -2.67
N THR A 195 -3.95 -8.30 -3.57
CA THR A 195 -4.12 -8.45 -5.03
C THR A 195 -3.27 -9.58 -5.60
N GLN A 196 -2.06 -9.78 -5.09
CA GLN A 196 -1.17 -10.88 -5.49
C GLN A 196 -1.82 -12.26 -5.27
N GLN A 197 -2.53 -12.47 -4.16
CA GLN A 197 -3.17 -13.75 -3.85
C GLN A 197 -4.30 -14.05 -4.84
N TYR A 198 -5.11 -13.04 -5.19
CA TYR A 198 -6.11 -13.18 -6.24
C TYR A 198 -5.48 -13.47 -7.59
N SER A 199 -4.41 -12.75 -7.95
CA SER A 199 -3.66 -12.98 -9.18
C SER A 199 -3.10 -14.40 -9.27
N MET A 200 -2.56 -14.94 -8.18
CA MET A 200 -2.07 -16.33 -8.10
C MET A 200 -3.21 -17.34 -8.35
N VAL A 201 -4.35 -17.17 -7.69
CA VAL A 201 -5.52 -18.04 -7.88
C VAL A 201 -6.00 -17.98 -9.33
N LEU A 202 -6.13 -16.77 -9.88
CA LEU A 202 -6.59 -16.55 -11.25
C LEU A 202 -5.65 -17.19 -12.27
N ARG A 203 -4.34 -16.92 -12.17
CA ARG A 203 -3.31 -17.52 -13.06
C ARG A 203 -3.29 -19.04 -12.95
N THR A 204 -3.36 -19.59 -11.74
CA THR A 204 -3.42 -21.04 -11.54
C THR A 204 -4.66 -21.64 -12.19
N SER A 205 -5.80 -20.93 -12.16
CA SER A 205 -7.05 -21.40 -12.76
C SER A 205 -6.97 -21.56 -14.29
N TYR A 206 -6.01 -20.90 -14.94
CA TYR A 206 -5.79 -21.01 -16.38
C TYR A 206 -4.89 -22.18 -16.79
N HIS A 207 -4.29 -22.91 -15.85
CA HIS A 207 -3.45 -24.04 -16.21
C HIS A 207 -4.30 -25.17 -16.85
N PRO A 208 -3.88 -25.78 -17.97
CA PRO A 208 -4.70 -26.74 -18.74
C PRO A 208 -5.29 -27.90 -17.92
N ILE A 209 -4.55 -28.37 -16.92
CA ILE A 209 -5.00 -29.41 -15.96
C ILE A 209 -6.32 -29.03 -15.26
N PHE A 210 -6.56 -27.75 -15.01
CA PHE A 210 -7.77 -27.24 -14.36
C PHE A 210 -8.87 -26.81 -15.34
N PHE A 211 -8.56 -26.66 -16.64
CA PHE A 211 -9.55 -26.46 -17.70
C PHE A 211 -10.29 -27.75 -18.07
N ALA A 212 -9.61 -28.90 -18.02
CA ALA A 212 -10.12 -30.17 -18.56
C ALA A 212 -11.35 -30.74 -17.84
N LYS A 213 -11.60 -30.39 -16.56
CA LYS A 213 -12.80 -30.80 -15.80
C LYS A 213 -13.20 -29.73 -14.78
N CYS A 214 -14.47 -29.32 -14.78
CA CYS A 214 -15.03 -28.31 -13.88
C CYS A 214 -14.77 -28.62 -12.38
N THR A 215 -14.78 -29.91 -12.00
CA THR A 215 -14.47 -30.39 -10.64
C THR A 215 -13.04 -30.08 -10.17
N ARG A 216 -12.06 -29.93 -11.08
CA ARG A 216 -10.67 -29.59 -10.73
C ARG A 216 -10.47 -28.09 -10.53
N LYS A 217 -11.22 -27.25 -11.27
CA LYS A 217 -11.26 -25.79 -11.07
C LYS A 217 -11.73 -25.44 -9.65
N ASN A 218 -12.77 -26.14 -9.17
CA ASN A 218 -13.25 -26.00 -7.79
C ASN A 218 -12.20 -26.38 -6.74
N LYS A 219 -11.31 -27.34 -7.02
CA LYS A 219 -10.23 -27.75 -6.12
C LYS A 219 -9.15 -26.67 -5.93
N VAL A 220 -8.85 -25.85 -6.94
CA VAL A 220 -7.91 -24.72 -6.80
C VAL A 220 -8.45 -23.70 -5.81
N SER A 221 -9.71 -23.29 -5.99
CA SER A 221 -10.37 -22.37 -5.05
C SER A 221 -10.47 -22.96 -3.63
N ALA A 222 -10.65 -24.27 -3.51
CA ALA A 222 -10.72 -24.96 -2.22
C ALA A 222 -9.35 -25.11 -1.54
N PHE A 223 -8.29 -25.34 -2.31
CA PHE A 223 -6.91 -25.42 -1.82
C PHE A 223 -6.45 -24.09 -1.24
N TYR A 224 -6.67 -22.98 -1.94
CA TYR A 224 -6.35 -21.65 -1.41
C TYR A 224 -7.25 -21.27 -0.22
N ARG A 225 -8.53 -21.67 -0.22
CA ARG A 225 -9.40 -21.55 0.97
C ARG A 225 -8.92 -22.34 2.18
N LYS A 226 -8.19 -23.44 1.99
CA LYS A 226 -7.71 -24.33 3.07
C LYS A 226 -6.29 -23.99 3.53
N LYS A 227 -5.41 -23.56 2.63
CA LYS A 227 -4.02 -23.18 2.91
C LYS A 227 -3.90 -21.79 3.57
N TYR A 228 -4.82 -20.88 3.27
CA TYR A 228 -4.90 -19.54 3.88
C TYR A 228 -6.07 -19.40 4.86
N ARG A 229 -6.54 -20.53 5.38
CA ARG A 229 -7.51 -20.58 6.48
C ARG A 229 -6.76 -20.27 7.77
N TYR A 230 -6.71 -19.01 8.17
CA TYR A 230 -6.61 -18.73 9.60
C TYR A 230 -7.82 -19.43 10.25
N LYS A 231 -7.57 -20.26 11.25
CA LYS A 231 -8.64 -20.95 11.98
C LYS A 231 -9.59 -19.86 12.50
N PHE A 232 -10.84 -19.95 12.08
CA PHE A 232 -11.94 -19.06 12.48
C PHE A 232 -12.27 -19.19 13.97
#